data_AF-A0A959LK30-F1
#
_entry.id   AF-A0A959LK30-F1
#
_cell.length_a   1.000
_cell.length_b   1.000
_cell.length_c   1.000
_cell.angle_alpha   90.00
_cell.angle_beta   90.00
_cell.angle_gamma   90.00
#
_symmetry.space_group_name_H-M   'P 1'
#
loop_
_entity.id
_entity.type
_entity.pdbx_description
1 polymer ?
#
loop_
_entity_poly.entity_id
_entity_poly.type
_entity_poly.pdbx_seq_one_letter_code
_entity_poly.pdbx_strand_id
1 'polypeptide(L)'
;MKQMILTAFFGLLLISSCTCNNENEPVVTNEDTMMNTEGMNGTINNATTSAETNDAEWQKIRNMFDENNYTRQQIEDYRKMHDEMDWGNVPGFYPEASTRQLTTNDTKFLTEWGHTVMLNEIYARHGMRFTDEDLKDHFGRQEWYKPTHDDVTSMLTAQERDNITFLQNHPA
;
A
#
# COMPACT_ATOMS: atom_id res chain seq x y z
N MET A 1 1.42 72.68 -45.75
CA MET A 1 0.27 72.94 -46.66
C MET A 1 -0.64 71.72 -46.61
N LYS A 2 -1.97 71.91 -46.65
CA LYS A 2 -3.02 70.86 -46.59
C LYS A 2 -3.06 70.10 -45.25
N GLN A 3 -4.20 69.95 -44.57
CA GLN A 3 -5.47 69.27 -44.91
C GLN A 3 -5.28 67.73 -44.90
N MET A 4 -6.18 66.89 -44.35
CA MET A 4 -7.56 67.14 -43.88
C MET A 4 -8.04 66.10 -42.83
N ILE A 5 -9.22 66.34 -42.26
CA ILE A 5 -10.01 65.41 -41.42
C ILE A 5 -10.51 64.20 -42.24
N LEU A 6 -10.52 62.97 -41.67
CA LEU A 6 -11.73 62.11 -41.61
C LEU A 6 -11.61 60.93 -40.62
N THR A 7 -12.76 60.54 -40.07
CA THR A 7 -13.05 59.34 -39.24
C THR A 7 -13.19 58.07 -40.12
N ALA A 8 -13.38 56.81 -39.68
CA ALA A 8 -14.19 56.24 -38.59
C ALA A 8 -13.97 54.70 -38.49
N PHE A 9 -14.77 54.00 -37.65
CA PHE A 9 -14.93 52.52 -37.55
C PHE A 9 -13.71 51.73 -37.02
N PHE A 10 -13.85 50.64 -36.23
CA PHE A 10 -14.99 50.08 -35.47
C PHE A 10 -14.41 49.22 -34.32
N GLY A 11 -15.10 49.08 -33.18
CA GLY A 11 -14.54 48.33 -32.04
C GLY A 11 -15.34 48.45 -30.74
N LEU A 12 -16.59 47.98 -30.74
CA LEU A 12 -17.44 47.97 -29.55
C LEU A 12 -17.00 46.89 -28.56
N LEU A 13 -16.68 47.26 -27.31
CA LEU A 13 -16.55 46.31 -26.19
C LEU A 13 -17.02 46.95 -24.88
N LEU A 14 -17.43 46.12 -23.92
CA LEU A 14 -17.80 46.44 -22.54
C LEU A 14 -19.05 47.32 -22.36
N ILE A 15 -20.21 46.67 -22.46
CA ILE A 15 -21.33 46.94 -21.53
C ILE A 15 -21.58 45.68 -20.70
N SER A 16 -21.38 45.80 -19.38
CA SER A 16 -21.99 44.93 -18.37
C SER A 16 -22.41 45.84 -17.22
N SER A 17 -23.63 46.36 -17.33
CA SER A 17 -24.15 47.41 -16.45
C SER A 17 -24.73 46.81 -15.17
N CYS A 18 -24.14 47.20 -14.05
CA CYS A 18 -24.67 47.31 -12.69
C CYS A 18 -25.98 46.58 -12.29
N THR A 19 -25.84 45.85 -11.16
CA THR A 19 -26.73 45.86 -9.97
C THR A 19 -28.11 45.19 -10.00
N CYS A 20 -28.19 44.10 -9.23
CA CYS A 20 -29.00 43.96 -8.01
C CYS A 20 -30.50 44.32 -8.03
N ASN A 21 -31.35 43.29 -7.94
CA ASN A 21 -32.22 43.00 -6.78
C ASN A 21 -33.36 42.04 -7.17
N ASN A 22 -33.72 41.08 -6.30
CA ASN A 22 -35.00 41.14 -5.58
C ASN A 22 -35.03 40.14 -4.40
N GLU A 23 -36.06 40.26 -3.57
CA GLU A 23 -36.30 39.52 -2.33
C GLU A 23 -37.27 38.33 -2.52
N ASN A 24 -37.16 37.33 -1.62
CA ASN A 24 -38.19 36.38 -1.17
C ASN A 24 -39.01 35.51 -2.16
N GLU A 25 -38.85 34.18 -2.01
CA GLU A 25 -39.88 33.10 -2.00
C GLU A 25 -41.35 33.51 -2.26
N PRO A 26 -42.11 32.75 -3.10
CA PRO A 26 -42.68 31.50 -2.57
C PRO A 26 -43.01 30.33 -3.55
N VAL A 27 -42.93 29.11 -3.00
CA VAL A 27 -43.85 27.94 -3.17
C VAL A 27 -43.90 27.17 -4.52
N VAL A 28 -43.31 25.96 -4.46
CA VAL A 28 -43.75 24.63 -4.97
C VAL A 28 -44.79 24.53 -6.11
N THR A 29 -44.36 23.96 -7.25
CA THR A 29 -45.09 22.91 -8.01
C THR A 29 -44.11 21.97 -8.71
N ASN A 30 -44.51 20.70 -8.90
CA ASN A 30 -43.78 19.68 -9.67
C ASN A 30 -44.50 19.45 -11.03
N GLU A 31 -44.07 18.63 -12.00
CA GLU A 31 -42.94 17.69 -12.16
C GLU A 31 -42.05 18.18 -13.37
N ASP A 32 -41.07 17.52 -13.99
CA ASP A 32 -40.59 16.12 -14.10
C ASP A 32 -39.11 16.01 -13.66
N THR A 33 -38.58 14.93 -13.06
CA THR A 33 -38.60 13.47 -13.32
C THR A 33 -37.43 12.97 -14.18
N MET A 34 -36.35 12.53 -13.51
CA MET A 34 -35.55 11.36 -13.91
C MET A 34 -35.10 10.56 -12.69
N MET A 35 -35.98 9.63 -12.28
CA MET A 35 -35.81 8.42 -11.46
C MET A 35 -34.65 8.32 -10.43
N ASN A 36 -35.06 8.28 -9.16
CA ASN A 36 -34.41 7.53 -8.08
C ASN A 36 -35.15 6.19 -7.91
N THR A 37 -34.43 5.08 -7.69
CA THR A 37 -35.03 3.83 -7.16
C THR A 37 -34.16 3.20 -6.07
N GLU A 38 -34.72 3.22 -4.86
CA GLU A 38 -34.71 2.14 -3.86
C GLU A 38 -33.37 1.54 -3.39
N GLY A 39 -33.12 1.61 -2.07
CA GLY A 39 -32.10 0.82 -1.38
C GLY A 39 -32.73 -0.19 -0.42
N MET A 40 -31.95 -1.20 0.01
CA MET A 40 -32.39 -2.10 1.08
C MET A 40 -31.24 -2.54 2.01
N ASN A 41 -31.42 -2.22 3.28
CA ASN A 41 -30.98 -2.94 4.48
C ASN A 41 -29.75 -3.87 4.38
N GLY A 42 -28.56 -3.35 4.75
CA GLY A 42 -27.40 -4.15 5.13
C GLY A 42 -27.04 -3.90 6.60
N THR A 43 -27.03 -4.96 7.42
CA THR A 43 -26.86 -4.89 8.89
C THR A 43 -25.57 -4.17 9.32
N ILE A 44 -25.68 -3.20 10.23
CA ILE A 44 -24.53 -2.58 10.90
C ILE A 44 -23.79 -3.63 11.73
N ASN A 45 -22.50 -3.84 11.44
CA ASN A 45 -21.53 -4.43 12.37
C ASN A 45 -20.14 -3.82 12.13
N ASN A 46 -19.88 -2.68 12.80
CA ASN A 46 -18.57 -2.16 13.17
C ASN A 46 -17.49 -2.03 12.07
N ALA A 47 -17.72 -1.18 11.07
CA ALA A 47 -16.62 -0.56 10.34
C ALA A 47 -15.91 0.48 11.24
N THR A 48 -14.84 0.09 11.94
CA THR A 48 -14.09 0.98 12.85
C THR A 48 -12.59 0.66 12.87
N THR A 49 -12.00 0.48 11.68
CA THR A 49 -10.57 0.24 11.46
C THR A 49 -10.18 0.72 10.05
N SER A 50 -9.87 2.02 9.89
CA SER A 50 -9.49 2.58 8.58
C SER A 50 -8.59 3.84 8.64
N ALA A 51 -8.15 4.26 9.83
CA ALA A 51 -7.27 5.41 10.01
C ALA A 51 -6.13 5.07 10.98
N GLU A 52 -6.46 4.82 12.25
CA GLU A 52 -5.49 4.55 13.32
C GLU A 52 -4.73 3.22 13.15
N THR A 53 -5.36 2.22 12.52
CA THR A 53 -4.73 0.92 12.23
C THR A 53 -3.62 1.02 11.19
N ASN A 54 -3.80 1.87 10.18
CA ASN A 54 -2.87 1.99 9.05
C ASN A 54 -1.49 2.44 9.55
N ASP A 55 -1.42 3.44 10.43
CA ASP A 55 -0.12 3.98 10.88
C ASP A 55 0.71 3.00 11.71
N ALA A 56 0.06 2.08 12.44
CA ALA A 56 0.74 1.01 13.18
C ALA A 56 1.21 -0.14 12.28
N GLU A 57 0.50 -0.39 11.18
CA GLU A 57 0.88 -1.37 10.15
C GLU A 57 2.02 -0.84 9.26
N TRP A 58 1.91 0.41 8.78
CA TRP A 58 2.98 1.11 8.07
C TRP A 58 4.26 1.26 8.91
N GLN A 59 4.16 1.33 10.25
CA GLN A 59 5.35 1.29 11.12
C GLN A 59 6.12 -0.05 11.02
N LYS A 60 5.44 -1.19 10.86
CA LYS A 60 6.13 -2.48 10.65
C LYS A 60 6.77 -2.52 9.27
N ILE A 61 6.05 -2.06 8.24
CA ILE A 61 6.52 -2.04 6.85
C ILE A 61 7.76 -1.13 6.71
N ARG A 62 7.78 0.06 7.32
CA ARG A 62 8.92 0.99 7.23
C ARG A 62 10.24 0.47 7.82
N ASN A 63 10.20 -0.47 8.76
CA ASN A 63 11.45 -1.10 9.24
C ASN A 63 11.98 -2.16 8.26
N MET A 64 11.12 -2.72 7.42
CA MET A 64 11.43 -3.78 6.46
C MET A 64 11.87 -3.27 5.09
N PHE A 65 11.41 -2.09 4.67
CA PHE A 65 11.56 -1.57 3.31
C PHE A 65 12.25 -0.19 3.27
N ASP A 66 13.13 0.00 2.30
CA ASP A 66 14.05 1.16 2.26
C ASP A 66 13.43 2.42 1.62
N GLU A 67 12.83 3.27 2.45
CA GLU A 67 12.32 4.59 2.08
C GLU A 67 13.39 5.61 1.67
N ASN A 68 14.70 5.30 1.80
CA ASN A 68 15.77 6.20 1.36
C ASN A 68 16.02 6.10 -0.15
N ASN A 69 15.96 4.88 -0.71
CA ASN A 69 16.16 4.63 -2.13
C ASN A 69 14.84 4.50 -2.94
N TYR A 70 13.71 4.24 -2.27
CA TYR A 70 12.41 4.04 -2.92
C TYR A 70 11.32 4.93 -2.32
N THR A 71 10.43 5.45 -3.18
CA THR A 71 9.29 6.23 -2.69
C THR A 71 8.27 5.32 -2.03
N ARG A 72 7.58 5.85 -1.00
CA ARG A 72 6.48 5.16 -0.31
C ARG A 72 5.52 4.45 -1.27
N GLN A 73 5.02 5.14 -2.31
CA GLN A 73 4.10 4.55 -3.29
C GLN A 73 4.64 3.27 -3.95
N GLN A 74 5.94 3.21 -4.29
CA GLN A 74 6.54 2.02 -4.89
C GLN A 74 6.57 0.82 -3.92
N ILE A 75 6.72 1.10 -2.63
CA ILE A 75 6.69 0.10 -1.55
C ILE A 75 5.24 -0.34 -1.29
N GLU A 76 4.28 0.60 -1.27
CA GLU A 76 2.84 0.29 -1.15
C GLU A 76 2.34 -0.55 -2.33
N ASP A 77 2.71 -0.20 -3.56
CA ASP A 77 2.34 -0.93 -4.79
C ASP A 77 2.94 -2.35 -4.78
N TYR A 78 4.20 -2.50 -4.36
CA TYR A 78 4.87 -3.79 -4.22
C TYR A 78 4.21 -4.66 -3.14
N ARG A 79 3.97 -4.11 -1.94
CA ARG A 79 3.27 -4.83 -0.87
C ARG A 79 1.87 -5.23 -1.30
N LYS A 80 1.07 -4.32 -1.85
CA LYS A 80 -0.29 -4.64 -2.30
C LYS A 80 -0.31 -5.80 -3.31
N MET A 81 0.55 -5.78 -4.33
CA MET A 81 0.67 -6.87 -5.31
C MET A 81 1.08 -8.21 -4.68
N HIS A 82 1.89 -8.16 -3.63
CA HIS A 82 2.36 -9.31 -2.87
C HIS A 82 1.28 -9.87 -1.93
N ASP A 83 0.60 -9.00 -1.18
CA ASP A 83 -0.46 -9.32 -0.22
C ASP A 83 -1.76 -9.78 -0.93
N GLU A 84 -1.98 -9.40 -2.19
CA GLU A 84 -3.08 -9.89 -3.04
C GLU A 84 -2.79 -11.26 -3.73
N MET A 85 -1.58 -11.83 -3.58
CA MET A 85 -1.17 -13.06 -4.27
C MET A 85 -1.48 -14.34 -3.45
N ASP A 86 -1.97 -15.39 -4.13
CA ASP A 86 -2.16 -16.71 -3.49
C ASP A 86 -0.82 -17.43 -3.31
N TRP A 87 -0.28 -17.33 -2.09
CA TRP A 87 0.93 -18.02 -1.64
C TRP A 87 0.67 -19.44 -1.09
N GLY A 88 -0.50 -20.03 -1.33
CA GLY A 88 -0.82 -21.39 -0.87
C GLY A 88 -0.94 -21.52 0.65
N ASN A 89 -1.32 -20.43 1.35
CA ASN A 89 -1.36 -20.31 2.81
C ASN A 89 0.01 -20.41 3.52
N VAL A 90 1.13 -20.17 2.84
CA VAL A 90 2.43 -20.01 3.51
C VAL A 90 2.43 -18.71 4.33
N PRO A 91 2.69 -18.74 5.65
CA PRO A 91 2.60 -17.56 6.50
C PRO A 91 3.92 -16.79 6.57
N GLY A 92 3.82 -15.49 6.90
CA GLY A 92 4.94 -14.58 7.10
C GLY A 92 4.83 -13.29 6.28
N PHE A 93 5.86 -12.46 6.33
CA PHE A 93 6.01 -11.29 5.46
C PHE A 93 6.58 -11.65 4.07
N TYR A 94 7.27 -12.78 3.97
CA TYR A 94 8.04 -13.24 2.80
C TYR A 94 7.77 -14.72 2.42
N PRO A 95 6.51 -15.11 2.13
CA PRO A 95 6.16 -16.46 1.68
C PRO A 95 6.82 -16.88 0.35
N GLU A 96 7.22 -15.93 -0.52
CA GLU A 96 8.01 -16.18 -1.72
C GLU A 96 9.31 -16.95 -1.42
N ALA A 97 9.90 -16.72 -0.26
CA ALA A 97 11.16 -17.31 0.16
C ALA A 97 11.10 -18.83 0.41
N SER A 98 9.89 -19.39 0.55
CA SER A 98 9.65 -20.84 0.56
C SER A 98 8.84 -21.34 -0.65
N THR A 99 7.97 -20.52 -1.26
CA THR A 99 7.03 -20.96 -2.33
C THR A 99 7.64 -20.99 -3.74
N ARG A 100 8.59 -20.11 -4.07
CA ARG A 100 9.23 -20.07 -5.40
C ARG A 100 10.73 -19.75 -5.30
N GLN A 101 11.45 -19.78 -6.42
CA GLN A 101 12.80 -19.24 -6.49
C GLN A 101 12.80 -17.71 -6.34
N LEU A 102 13.74 -17.17 -5.57
CA LEU A 102 13.94 -15.74 -5.38
C LEU A 102 14.73 -15.07 -6.53
N THR A 103 14.54 -13.76 -6.64
CA THR A 103 15.16 -12.89 -7.64
C THR A 103 15.59 -11.57 -6.99
N THR A 104 16.44 -10.80 -7.66
CA THR A 104 16.83 -9.45 -7.18
C THR A 104 15.66 -8.46 -7.12
N ASN A 105 14.51 -8.75 -7.76
CA ASN A 105 13.30 -7.93 -7.57
C ASN A 105 12.63 -8.11 -6.21
N ASP A 106 12.92 -9.21 -5.52
CA ASP A 106 12.33 -9.56 -4.23
C ASP A 106 13.11 -8.93 -3.07
N THR A 107 14.44 -8.78 -3.22
CA THR A 107 15.30 -8.18 -2.19
C THR A 107 15.56 -6.68 -2.38
N LYS A 108 15.48 -6.12 -3.60
CA LYS A 108 15.88 -4.72 -3.89
C LYS A 108 15.20 -3.65 -3.03
N PHE A 109 13.99 -3.89 -2.53
CA PHE A 109 13.25 -2.91 -1.73
C PHE A 109 13.54 -3.05 -0.23
N LEU A 110 14.30 -4.05 0.21
CA LEU A 110 14.47 -4.39 1.62
C LEU A 110 15.56 -3.56 2.29
N THR A 111 15.38 -3.31 3.59
CA THR A 111 16.48 -2.92 4.48
C THR A 111 17.34 -4.15 4.86
N GLU A 112 18.50 -3.93 5.48
CA GLU A 112 19.28 -5.00 6.13
C GLU A 112 18.41 -5.86 7.06
N TRP A 113 17.47 -5.23 7.78
CA TRP A 113 16.51 -5.89 8.65
C TRP A 113 15.44 -6.68 7.86
N GLY A 114 14.85 -6.10 6.81
CA GLY A 114 13.91 -6.81 5.94
C GLY A 114 14.53 -8.06 5.31
N HIS A 115 15.77 -7.95 4.82
CA HIS A 115 16.54 -9.08 4.31
C HIS A 115 16.86 -10.13 5.40
N THR A 116 17.20 -9.67 6.61
CA THR A 116 17.43 -10.52 7.78
C THR A 116 16.17 -11.30 8.19
N VAL A 117 14.99 -10.66 8.17
CA VAL A 117 13.71 -11.31 8.44
C VAL A 117 13.35 -12.28 7.32
N MET A 118 13.50 -11.90 6.05
CA MET A 118 13.26 -12.78 4.89
C MET A 118 14.07 -14.09 4.97
N LEU A 119 15.36 -13.99 5.31
CA LEU A 119 16.23 -15.15 5.53
C LEU A 119 15.73 -16.01 6.70
N ASN A 120 15.50 -15.41 7.86
CA ASN A 120 15.15 -16.13 9.08
C ASN A 120 13.72 -16.69 9.06
N GLU A 121 12.81 -16.12 8.27
CA GLU A 121 11.43 -16.58 8.14
C GLU A 121 11.35 -18.00 7.54
N ILE A 122 12.26 -18.35 6.63
CA ILE A 122 12.42 -19.71 6.12
C ILE A 122 12.66 -20.67 7.30
N TYR A 123 13.65 -20.39 8.14
CA TYR A 123 13.95 -21.21 9.33
C TYR A 123 12.82 -21.19 10.36
N ALA A 124 12.14 -20.05 10.53
CA ALA A 124 11.01 -19.87 11.45
C ALA A 124 9.81 -20.75 11.08
N ARG A 125 9.53 -20.93 9.78
CA ARG A 125 8.46 -21.83 9.27
C ARG A 125 8.68 -23.30 9.64
N HIS A 126 9.94 -23.74 9.79
CA HIS A 126 10.30 -25.08 10.28
C HIS A 126 10.47 -25.16 11.82
N GLY A 127 10.15 -24.07 12.53
CA GLY A 127 10.15 -24.01 14.00
C GLY A 127 11.51 -23.78 14.65
N MET A 128 12.48 -23.19 13.93
CA MET A 128 13.79 -22.81 14.46
C MET A 128 13.67 -21.87 15.67
N ARG A 129 14.36 -22.16 16.76
CA ARG A 129 14.46 -21.32 17.96
C ARG A 129 15.55 -20.27 17.78
N PHE A 130 15.16 -19.00 17.71
CA PHE A 130 16.12 -17.90 17.72
C PHE A 130 16.69 -17.66 19.13
N THR A 131 17.97 -17.31 19.18
CA THR A 131 18.69 -16.88 20.40
C THR A 131 18.99 -15.38 20.37
N ASP A 132 19.11 -14.81 19.17
CA ASP A 132 19.15 -13.37 18.92
C ASP A 132 17.85 -12.70 19.40
N GLU A 133 17.97 -11.57 20.11
CA GLU A 133 16.84 -10.92 20.76
C GLU A 133 15.88 -10.25 19.76
N ASP A 134 16.37 -9.60 18.70
CA ASP A 134 15.50 -8.94 17.72
C ASP A 134 14.71 -9.96 16.89
N LEU A 135 15.34 -11.09 16.51
CA LEU A 135 14.64 -12.21 15.86
C LEU A 135 13.63 -12.89 16.80
N LYS A 136 13.96 -13.07 18.08
CA LYS A 136 13.01 -13.58 19.10
C LYS A 136 11.81 -12.66 19.26
N ASP A 137 12.04 -11.35 19.37
CA ASP A 137 10.97 -10.36 19.55
C ASP A 137 10.14 -10.16 18.28
N HIS A 138 10.73 -10.34 17.09
CA HIS A 138 9.98 -10.34 15.83
C HIS A 138 9.09 -11.58 15.71
N PHE A 139 9.68 -12.77 15.68
CA PHE A 139 8.93 -14.00 15.43
C PHE A 139 8.06 -14.39 16.64
N GLY A 140 8.42 -14.01 17.86
CA GLY A 140 7.58 -14.19 19.05
C GLY A 140 6.24 -13.43 19.01
N ARG A 141 6.11 -12.43 18.14
CA ARG A 141 4.85 -11.69 17.88
C ARG A 141 4.05 -12.24 16.69
N GLN A 142 4.53 -13.29 16.03
CA GLN A 142 3.88 -13.94 14.89
C GLN A 142 3.03 -15.13 15.37
N GLU A 143 1.70 -15.09 15.21
CA GLU A 143 0.80 -16.14 15.72
C GLU A 143 1.08 -17.54 15.15
N TRP A 144 1.63 -17.61 13.93
CA TRP A 144 2.00 -18.86 13.26
C TRP A 144 3.32 -19.47 13.78
N TYR A 145 4.24 -18.69 14.34
CA TYR A 145 5.57 -19.16 14.74
C TYR A 145 5.54 -20.04 16.00
N LYS A 146 6.29 -21.14 15.99
CA LYS A 146 6.39 -22.10 17.12
C LYS A 146 7.85 -22.57 17.28
N PRO A 147 8.60 -22.11 18.30
CA PRO A 147 10.01 -22.46 18.48
C PRO A 147 10.17 -23.88 19.04
N THR A 148 10.18 -24.89 18.17
CA THR A 148 10.24 -26.32 18.52
C THR A 148 11.63 -26.94 18.37
N HIS A 149 12.48 -26.41 17.51
CA HIS A 149 13.75 -27.03 17.10
C HIS A 149 14.94 -26.08 17.25
N ASP A 150 16.11 -26.62 17.60
CA ASP A 150 17.35 -25.84 17.72
C ASP A 150 18.25 -25.97 16.46
N ASP A 151 17.89 -26.89 15.55
CA ASP A 151 18.35 -26.96 14.15
C ASP A 151 17.19 -27.50 13.29
N VAL A 152 17.03 -26.95 12.09
CA VAL A 152 16.01 -27.32 11.10
C VAL A 152 16.60 -27.67 9.72
N THR A 153 17.93 -27.74 9.60
CA THR A 153 18.65 -27.89 8.32
C THR A 153 18.21 -29.11 7.50
N SER A 154 17.81 -30.19 8.17
CA SER A 154 17.28 -31.42 7.54
C SER A 154 15.82 -31.33 7.09
N MET A 155 15.08 -30.29 7.51
CA MET A 155 13.67 -30.05 7.17
C MET A 155 13.51 -29.13 5.96
N LEU A 156 14.52 -28.28 5.69
CA LEU A 156 14.56 -27.36 4.56
C LEU A 156 14.40 -28.10 3.22
N THR A 157 13.46 -27.64 2.40
CA THR A 157 13.30 -28.09 1.01
C THR A 157 14.51 -27.70 0.15
N ALA A 158 14.62 -28.29 -1.06
CA ALA A 158 15.67 -27.89 -2.00
C ALA A 158 15.61 -26.40 -2.34
N GLN A 159 14.42 -25.92 -2.72
CA GLN A 159 14.16 -24.52 -3.07
C GLN A 159 14.49 -23.55 -1.92
N GLU A 160 14.17 -23.90 -0.67
CA GLU A 160 14.52 -23.07 0.49
C GLU A 160 16.04 -22.96 0.69
N ARG A 161 16.80 -24.05 0.46
CA ARG A 161 18.27 -24.00 0.51
C ARG A 161 18.86 -23.17 -0.63
N ASP A 162 18.27 -23.24 -1.82
CA ASP A 162 18.66 -22.42 -2.97
C ASP A 162 18.36 -20.93 -2.70
N ASN A 163 17.22 -20.62 -2.06
CA ASN A 163 16.83 -19.27 -1.66
C ASN A 163 17.69 -18.72 -0.50
N ILE A 164 18.00 -19.54 0.52
CA ILE A 164 18.98 -19.18 1.57
C ILE A 164 20.33 -18.85 0.93
N THR A 165 20.78 -19.66 -0.05
CA THR A 165 22.02 -19.41 -0.78
C THR A 165 21.93 -18.14 -1.63
N PHE A 166 20.79 -17.83 -2.24
CA PHE A 166 20.56 -16.58 -2.95
C PHE A 166 20.70 -15.38 -2.01
N LEU A 167 19.98 -15.36 -0.88
CA LEU A 167 20.01 -14.28 0.11
C LEU A 167 21.41 -14.07 0.71
N GLN A 168 22.11 -15.14 1.06
CA GLN A 168 23.48 -15.06 1.58
C GLN A 168 24.50 -14.48 0.58
N ASN A 169 24.19 -14.46 -0.72
CA ASN A 169 25.04 -13.87 -1.76
C ASN A 169 24.50 -12.52 -2.30
N HIS A 170 23.32 -12.08 -1.86
CA HIS A 170 22.69 -10.82 -2.29
C HIS A 170 22.09 -10.05 -1.10
N PRO A 171 22.92 -9.62 -0.13
CA PRO A 171 22.48 -8.74 0.95
C PRO A 171 21.90 -7.43 0.40
N ALA A 172 21.12 -6.75 1.25
CA ALA A 172 20.68 -5.37 1.03
C ALA A 172 21.86 -4.38 1.00
#